data_AF-A0A520KF37-F1
#
_entry.id   AF-A0A520KF37-F1
#
_cell.length_a   1.000
_cell.length_b   1.000
_cell.length_c   1.000
_cell.angle_alpha   90.00
_cell.angle_beta   90.00
_cell.angle_gamma   90.00
#
_symmetry.space_group_name_H-M   'P 1'
#
loop_
_entity.id
_entity.type
_entity.pdbx_description
1 polymer ?
#
loop_
_entity_poly.entity_id
_entity_poly.type
_entity_poly.pdbx_seq_one_letter_code
_entity_poly.pdbx_strand_id
1 'polypeptide(L)' 'MKGTPSMGRRSRGKTHITCRRCGRHSYHVRKKKCAACGYGKSARRND' A
#
# COMPACT_ATOMS: atom_id res chain seq x y z
N MET A 1 -21.54 -1.43 18.16
CA MET A 1 -20.12 -1.73 17.84
C MET A 1 -20.05 -2.25 16.40
N LYS A 2 -19.18 -1.72 15.52
CA LYS A 2 -19.01 -2.28 14.15
C LYS A 2 -18.15 -3.53 14.24
N GLY A 3 -18.73 -4.70 14.00
CA GLY A 3 -18.06 -6.00 14.08
C GLY A 3 -17.56 -6.53 12.74
N THR A 4 -17.18 -7.81 12.74
CA THR A 4 -16.70 -8.60 11.60
C THR A 4 -17.52 -8.46 10.31
N PRO A 5 -18.86 -8.36 10.33
CA PRO A 5 -19.65 -8.17 9.10
C PRO A 5 -19.22 -6.94 8.29
N SER A 6 -18.72 -5.89 8.95
CA SER A 6 -18.26 -4.68 8.27
C SER A 6 -16.89 -4.84 7.56
N MET A 7 -16.09 -5.85 7.93
CA MET A 7 -14.77 -6.12 7.33
C MET A 7 -14.88 -6.63 5.90
N GLY A 8 -15.92 -7.41 5.56
CA GLY A 8 -16.12 -7.94 4.21
C GLY A 8 -16.26 -6.86 3.13
N ARG A 9 -16.71 -5.65 3.52
CA ARG A 9 -16.81 -4.50 2.60
C ARG A 9 -15.44 -3.92 2.22
N ARG A 10 -14.36 -4.27 2.94
CA ARG A 10 -12.99 -3.75 2.72
C ARG A 10 -12.19 -4.57 1.71
N SER A 11 -12.68 -5.73 1.27
CA SER A 11 -11.96 -6.65 0.37
C SER A 11 -12.08 -6.29 -1.11
N ARG A 12 -12.97 -5.37 -1.49
CA ARG A 12 -13.31 -5.06 -2.89
C ARG A 12 -12.18 -4.39 -3.69
N GLY A 13 -11.19 -3.79 -3.02
CA GLY A 13 -10.11 -3.10 -3.71
C GLY A 13 -8.84 -3.08 -2.88
N LYS A 14 -7.73 -3.49 -3.49
CA LYS A 14 -6.42 -3.40 -2.86
C LYS A 14 -5.91 -1.96 -2.93
N THR A 15 -5.67 -1.37 -1.76
CA THR A 15 -5.07 -0.02 -1.66
C THR A 15 -3.57 -0.05 -1.89
N HIS A 16 -2.92 -1.11 -1.39
CA HIS A 16 -1.48 -1.36 -1.53
C HIS A 16 -1.25 -2.59 -2.40
N ILE A 17 -0.15 -2.59 -3.14
CA ILE A 17 0.39 -3.72 -3.90
C ILE A 17 1.88 -3.88 -3.59
N THR A 18 2.49 -4.93 -4.12
CA THR A 18 3.94 -5.16 -4.06
C THR A 18 4.71 -4.00 -4.69
N CYS A 19 5.63 -3.42 -3.93
CA CYS A 19 6.51 -2.37 -4.43
C CYS A 19 7.61 -2.96 -5.31
N ARG A 20 7.73 -2.45 -6.53
CA ARG A 20 8.77 -2.87 -7.49
C ARG A 20 10.20 -2.57 -7.03
N ARG A 21 10.40 -1.62 -6.11
CA ARG A 21 11.74 -1.27 -5.58
C ARG A 21 12.16 -2.15 -4.40
N CYS A 22 11.29 -2.32 -3.41
CA CYS A 22 11.66 -2.97 -2.13
C CYS A 22 10.95 -4.29 -1.84
N GLY A 23 10.10 -4.79 -2.74
CA GLY A 23 9.39 -6.07 -2.59
C GLY A 23 8.27 -6.10 -1.54
N ARG A 24 8.17 -5.10 -0.66
CA ARG A 24 7.12 -5.03 0.37
C ARG A 24 5.76 -4.71 -0.23
N HIS A 25 4.67 -5.25 0.32
CA HIS A 25 3.29 -4.98 -0.08
C HIS A 25 2.79 -3.61 0.44
N SER A 26 3.51 -2.55 0.09
CA SER A 26 3.36 -1.20 0.64
C SER A 26 3.30 -0.12 -0.44
N TYR A 27 3.20 -0.48 -1.72
CA TYR A 27 3.04 0.49 -2.80
C TYR A 27 1.58 0.89 -2.94
N HIS A 28 1.26 2.14 -2.64
CA HIS A 28 -0.10 2.66 -2.71
C HIS A 28 -0.46 2.99 -4.16
N VAL A 29 -1.44 2.30 -4.73
CA VAL A 29 -1.78 2.40 -6.16
C VAL A 29 -2.30 3.79 -6.53
N ARG A 30 -3.27 4.31 -5.77
CA ARG A 30 -3.86 5.64 -6.03
C ARG A 30 -2.87 6.79 -5.85
N LYS A 31 -2.03 6.74 -4.80
CA LYS A 31 -1.05 7.80 -4.48
C LYS A 31 0.28 7.62 -5.20
N LYS A 32 0.45 6.55 -5.99
CA LYS A 32 1.67 6.18 -6.71
C LYS A 32 2.95 6.27 -5.87
N LYS A 33 2.87 5.87 -4.59
CA LYS A 33 4.01 5.95 -3.66
C LYS A 33 4.10 4.75 -2.72
N CYS A 34 5.32 4.30 -2.43
CA CYS A 34 5.58 3.27 -1.44
C CYS A 34 5.73 3.87 -0.05
N ALA A 35 4.96 3.36 0.91
CA ALA A 35 5.02 3.77 2.31
C ALA A 35 6.29 3.29 3.02
N ALA A 36 6.93 2.21 2.54
CA ALA A 36 8.16 1.69 3.12
C ALA A 36 9.40 2.42 2.58
N CYS A 37 9.70 2.25 1.30
CA CYS A 37 10.98 2.70 0.73
C CYS A 37 10.93 4.08 0.05
N GLY A 38 9.78 4.76 0.03
CA GLY A 38 9.61 6.04 -0.65
C GLY A 38 9.51 5.97 -2.18
N TYR A 39 9.54 4.79 -2.81
CA TYR A 39 9.42 4.64 -4.26
C TYR A 39 8.20 5.38 -4.83
N GLY A 40 8.42 6.23 -5.85
CA GLY A 40 7.40 7.10 -6.45
C GLY A 40 7.27 8.49 -5.79
N LYS A 41 7.75 8.65 -4.55
CA LYS A 41 7.91 9.96 -3.89
C LYS A 41 9.34 10.49 -4.02
N SER A 42 10.34 9.62 -3.91
CA SER A 42 11.77 9.97 -3.99
C SER A 42 12.55 8.97 -4.85
N ALA A 43 13.58 9.47 -5.54
CA ALA A 43 14.54 8.63 -6.25
C ALA A 43 15.37 7.79 -5.27
N ARG A 44 15.75 8.38 -4.13
CA ARG A 44 16.46 7.69 -3.04
C ARG A 44 15.53 6.77 -2.26
N ARG A 45 16.08 5.64 -1.85
CA ARG A 45 15.44 4.68 -0.95
C ARG A 45 15.56 5.22 0.48
N ASN A 46 14.43 5.25 1.19
CA ASN A 46 14.43 5.41 2.63
C ASN A 46 14.59 4.00 3.19
N ASP A 47 15.80 3.60 3.56
CA ASP A 47 16.01 2.35 4.30
C ASP A 47 15.57 2.49 5.76
#